data_AF-A0A3M6Q108-F1
#
_entry.id   AF-A0A3M6Q108-F1
#
_cell.length_a   1.000
_cell.length_b   1.000
_cell.length_c   1.000
_cell.angle_alpha   90.00
_cell.angle_beta   90.00
_cell.angle_gamma   90.00
#
_symmetry.space_group_name_H-M   'P 1'
#
loop_
_entity.id
_entity.type
_entity.pdbx_description
1 polymer ?
#
loop_
_entity_poly.entity_id
_entity_poly.type
_entity_poly.pdbx_seq_one_letter_code
_entity_poly.pdbx_strand_id
1 'polypeptide(L)'
;MMEREGRMRIRRHEFFEDFVAAATRILVELGISQAESALAASAMADHIASHWGGQNLNVPMDWRRALTQLELEIYNKFTGDNYDELARHYGISERTARRYIDRIRKRLAAAARRNQRDLFNNEHDDT
;
A
#
# COMPACT_ATOMS: atom_id res chain seq x y z
N MET A 1 -22.40 21.89 17.67
CA MET A 1 -21.56 20.69 17.91
C MET A 1 -22.21 19.40 17.37
N MET A 2 -23.52 19.17 17.56
CA MET A 2 -24.24 17.98 17.06
C MET A 2 -24.11 17.68 15.54
N GLU A 3 -24.02 18.70 14.67
CA GLU A 3 -23.86 18.50 13.23
C GLU A 3 -22.48 17.93 12.81
N ARG A 4 -21.43 18.09 13.63
CA ARG A 4 -20.11 17.50 13.35
C ARG A 4 -20.09 16.00 13.67
N GLU A 5 -20.74 15.60 14.75
CA GLU A 5 -20.87 14.19 15.15
C GLU A 5 -21.71 13.39 14.13
N GLY A 6 -22.81 13.96 13.64
CA GLY A 6 -23.62 13.34 12.59
C GLY A 6 -22.82 13.10 11.30
N ARG A 7 -22.06 14.09 10.83
CA ARG A 7 -21.20 13.97 9.65
C ARG A 7 -20.03 13.00 9.86
N MET A 8 -19.42 12.97 11.04
CA MET A 8 -18.36 12.01 11.37
C MET A 8 -18.91 10.58 11.45
N ARG A 9 -20.12 10.38 11.96
CA ARG A 9 -20.78 9.07 11.99
C ARG A 9 -21.06 8.54 10.58
N ILE A 10 -21.52 9.41 9.68
CA ILE A 10 -21.75 9.09 8.26
C ILE A 10 -20.44 8.68 7.59
N ARG A 11 -19.38 9.50 7.68
CA ARG A 11 -18.07 9.19 7.08
C ARG A 11 -17.44 7.91 7.62
N ARG A 12 -17.66 7.61 8.91
CA ARG A 12 -17.15 6.38 9.53
C ARG A 12 -17.85 5.16 8.96
N HIS A 13 -19.17 5.25 8.76
CA HIS A 13 -19.95 4.20 8.13
C HIS A 13 -19.54 4.01 6.66
N GLU A 14 -19.43 5.09 5.89
CA GLU A 14 -18.94 5.07 4.50
C GLU A 14 -17.56 4.41 4.38
N PHE A 15 -16.62 4.73 5.28
CA PHE A 15 -15.30 4.12 5.31
C PHE A 15 -15.36 2.60 5.51
N PHE A 16 -16.16 2.12 6.47
CA PHE A 16 -16.24 0.69 6.74
C PHE A 16 -16.98 -0.07 5.64
N GLU A 17 -18.01 0.52 5.03
CA GLU A 17 -18.68 -0.04 3.85
C GLU A 17 -17.70 -0.20 2.68
N ASP A 18 -16.95 0.87 2.35
CA ASP A 18 -15.93 0.83 1.30
C ASP A 18 -14.82 -0.19 1.61
N PHE A 19 -14.40 -0.27 2.87
CA PHE A 19 -13.39 -1.24 3.32
C PHE A 19 -13.87 -2.68 3.15
N VAL A 20 -15.10 -2.99 3.58
CA VAL A 20 -15.68 -4.33 3.46
C VAL A 20 -15.83 -4.71 1.98
N ALA A 21 -16.31 -3.79 1.15
CA ALA A 21 -16.44 -4.01 -0.29
C ALA A 21 -15.07 -4.27 -0.96
N ALA A 22 -14.06 -3.47 -0.61
CA ALA A 22 -12.71 -3.63 -1.15
C ALA A 22 -12.06 -4.95 -0.70
N ALA A 23 -12.16 -5.30 0.58
CA ALA A 23 -11.62 -6.55 1.12
C ALA A 23 -12.30 -7.77 0.50
N THR A 24 -13.64 -7.74 0.39
CA THR A 24 -14.42 -8.81 -0.27
C THR A 24 -13.95 -9.03 -1.70
N ARG A 25 -13.81 -7.95 -2.49
CA ARG A 25 -13.34 -8.04 -3.88
C ARG A 25 -11.96 -8.68 -3.98
N ILE A 26 -11.03 -8.29 -3.10
CA ILE A 26 -9.67 -8.86 -3.10
C ILE A 26 -9.70 -10.35 -2.76
N LEU A 27 -10.49 -10.77 -1.77
CA LEU A 27 -10.58 -12.19 -1.38
C LEU A 27 -11.23 -13.05 -2.49
N VAL A 28 -12.21 -12.51 -3.20
CA VAL A 28 -12.80 -13.16 -4.37
C VAL A 28 -11.79 -13.27 -5.52
N GLU A 29 -10.99 -12.23 -5.77
CA GLU A 29 -9.88 -12.27 -6.73
C GLU A 29 -8.83 -13.34 -6.38
N LEU A 30 -8.71 -13.72 -5.10
CA LEU A 30 -7.85 -14.80 -4.62
C LEU A 30 -8.51 -16.20 -4.67
N GLY A 31 -9.74 -16.30 -5.17
CA GLY A 31 -10.44 -17.57 -5.35
C GLY A 31 -11.26 -18.03 -4.15
N ILE A 32 -11.47 -17.18 -3.15
CA ILE A 32 -12.38 -17.46 -2.02
C ILE A 32 -13.83 -17.22 -2.47
N SER A 33 -14.78 -17.99 -1.95
CA SER A 33 -16.19 -17.79 -2.31
C SER A 33 -16.68 -16.40 -1.90
N GLN A 34 -17.67 -15.87 -2.61
CA GLN A 34 -18.27 -14.56 -2.31
C GLN A 34 -18.78 -14.47 -0.86
N ALA A 35 -19.41 -15.54 -0.37
CA ALA A 35 -19.99 -15.59 0.97
C ALA A 35 -18.90 -15.59 2.06
N GLU A 36 -17.87 -16.42 1.91
CA GLU A 36 -16.73 -16.46 2.85
C GLU A 36 -15.92 -15.17 2.81
N SER A 37 -15.77 -14.58 1.63
CA SER A 37 -15.07 -13.30 1.44
C SER A 37 -15.79 -12.15 2.16
N ALA A 38 -17.12 -12.07 2.04
CA ALA A 38 -17.93 -11.07 2.73
C ALA A 38 -17.85 -11.24 4.25
N LEU A 39 -17.96 -12.49 4.73
CA LEU A 39 -17.84 -12.80 6.16
C LEU A 39 -16.47 -12.39 6.73
N ALA A 40 -15.40 -12.75 6.02
CA ALA A 40 -14.03 -12.39 6.42
C ALA A 40 -13.82 -10.87 6.39
N ALA A 41 -14.34 -10.18 5.37
CA ALA A 41 -14.25 -8.73 5.26
C ALA A 41 -14.99 -8.00 6.40
N SER A 42 -16.20 -8.47 6.76
CA SER A 42 -16.92 -7.95 7.92
C SER A 42 -16.16 -8.17 9.22
N ALA A 43 -15.61 -9.37 9.44
CA ALA A 43 -14.79 -9.64 10.63
C ALA A 43 -13.53 -8.76 10.71
N MET A 44 -12.91 -8.46 9.57
CA MET A 44 -11.81 -7.50 9.49
C MET A 44 -12.23 -6.08 9.87
N ALA A 45 -13.41 -5.63 9.41
CA ALA A 45 -13.95 -4.33 9.77
C ALA A 45 -14.24 -4.23 11.27
N ASP A 46 -14.84 -5.26 11.86
CA ASP A 46 -15.09 -5.34 13.31
C ASP A 46 -13.80 -5.33 14.12
N HIS A 47 -12.76 -6.03 13.65
CA HIS A 47 -11.44 -6.00 14.28
C HIS A 47 -10.84 -4.59 14.26
N ILE A 48 -10.91 -3.88 13.12
CA ILE A 48 -10.39 -2.51 13.02
C ILE A 48 -11.21 -1.57 13.92
N ALA A 49 -12.54 -1.67 13.90
CA ALA A 49 -13.42 -0.84 14.72
C ALA A 49 -13.18 -1.06 16.23
N SER A 50 -12.95 -2.29 16.66
CA SER A 50 -12.68 -2.60 18.07
C SER A 50 -11.28 -2.18 18.53
N HIS A 51 -10.25 -2.39 17.71
CA HIS A 51 -8.85 -2.15 18.11
C HIS A 51 -8.42 -0.70 17.91
N TRP A 52 -8.95 -0.03 16.90
CA TRP A 52 -8.58 1.33 16.52
C TRP A 52 -9.72 2.33 16.71
N GLY A 53 -10.90 1.86 17.16
CA GLY A 53 -12.03 2.70 17.50
C GLY A 53 -11.67 3.74 18.56
N GLY A 54 -12.02 5.00 18.29
CA GLY A 54 -11.72 6.13 19.18
C GLY A 54 -10.40 6.82 18.91
N GLN A 55 -9.51 6.22 18.09
CA GLN A 55 -8.27 6.86 17.65
C GLN A 55 -8.49 7.71 16.40
N ASN A 56 -7.73 8.79 16.23
CA ASN A 56 -7.74 9.60 15.02
C ASN A 56 -6.58 9.18 14.12
N LEU A 57 -6.86 8.33 13.13
CA LEU A 57 -5.89 7.84 12.16
C LEU A 57 -5.83 8.77 10.95
N ASN A 58 -4.64 9.32 10.67
CA ASN A 58 -4.38 10.05 9.45
C ASN A 58 -3.78 9.10 8.40
N VAL A 59 -4.50 8.81 7.32
CA VAL A 59 -3.97 8.08 6.17
C VAL A 59 -3.26 9.08 5.26
N PRO A 60 -1.91 9.04 5.15
CA PRO A 60 -1.20 9.98 4.30
C PRO A 60 -1.61 9.79 2.84
N MET A 61 -1.84 10.90 2.13
CA MET A 61 -2.14 10.89 0.69
C MET A 61 -1.04 10.16 -0.11
N ASP A 62 0.21 10.32 0.33
CA ASP A 62 1.38 9.63 -0.20
C ASP A 62 1.63 8.30 0.53
N TRP A 63 0.62 7.43 0.60
CA TRP A 63 0.81 6.07 1.12
C TRP A 63 1.87 5.34 0.28
N ARG A 64 3.13 5.37 0.75
CA ARG A 64 4.24 4.65 0.16
C ARG A 64 4.01 3.17 0.40
N ARG A 65 3.29 2.55 -0.53
CA ARG A 65 3.03 1.11 -0.58
C ARG A 65 4.32 0.35 -0.27
N ALA A 66 4.26 -0.56 0.71
CA ALA A 66 5.34 -1.51 0.94
C ALA A 66 5.62 -2.24 -0.38
N LEU A 67 6.90 -2.38 -0.74
CA LEU A 67 7.25 -3.18 -1.89
C LEU A 67 6.80 -4.60 -1.61
N THR A 68 6.05 -5.18 -2.53
CA THR A 68 5.68 -6.59 -2.44
C THR A 68 6.93 -7.44 -2.65
N GLN A 69 6.98 -8.63 -2.04
CA GLN A 69 8.10 -9.56 -2.24
C GLN A 69 8.29 -9.88 -3.74
N LEU A 70 7.19 -9.99 -4.48
CA LEU A 70 7.19 -10.17 -5.93
C LEU A 70 7.90 -9.02 -6.67
N GLU A 71 7.61 -7.77 -6.32
CA GLU A 71 8.27 -6.60 -6.96
C GLU A 71 9.78 -6.62 -6.72
N LEU A 72 10.23 -6.96 -5.51
CA LEU A 72 11.65 -7.09 -5.18
C LEU A 72 12.31 -8.22 -5.95
N GLU A 73 11.64 -9.36 -6.09
CA GLU A 73 12.15 -10.51 -6.84
C GLU A 73 12.30 -10.18 -8.33
N ILE A 74 11.29 -9.55 -8.93
CA ILE A 74 11.33 -9.09 -10.32
C ILE A 74 12.49 -8.12 -10.55
N TYR A 75 12.72 -7.20 -9.61
CA TYR A 75 13.83 -6.25 -9.70
C TYR A 75 15.19 -6.92 -9.56
N ASN A 76 15.34 -7.91 -8.68
CA ASN A 76 16.60 -8.66 -8.52
C ASN A 76 16.97 -9.46 -9.78
N LYS A 77 15.96 -9.95 -10.52
CA LYS A 77 16.17 -10.68 -11.78
C LYS A 77 16.22 -9.77 -13.02
N PHE A 78 16.08 -8.45 -12.83
CA PHE A 78 16.09 -7.50 -13.93
C PHE A 78 17.51 -7.13 -14.36
N THR A 79 17.84 -7.37 -15.63
CA THR A 79 19.18 -7.18 -16.19
C THR A 79 19.34 -5.90 -17.00
N GLY A 80 18.25 -5.15 -17.24
CA GLY A 80 18.29 -3.85 -17.92
C GLY A 80 17.34 -3.74 -19.12
N ASP A 81 17.10 -4.85 -19.82
CA ASP A 81 16.23 -4.88 -21.02
C ASP A 81 15.36 -6.14 -21.11
N ASN A 82 15.38 -7.01 -20.09
CA ASN A 82 14.66 -8.28 -20.09
C ASN A 82 13.18 -8.16 -19.65
N TYR A 83 12.51 -7.07 -20.01
CA TYR A 83 11.11 -6.82 -19.58
C TYR A 83 10.14 -7.88 -20.10
N ASP A 84 10.28 -8.29 -21.36
CA ASP A 84 9.42 -9.30 -22.00
C ASP A 84 9.62 -10.71 -21.43
N GLU A 85 10.85 -11.00 -21.00
CA GLU A 85 11.18 -12.27 -20.37
C GLU A 85 10.59 -12.35 -18.96
N LEU A 86 10.76 -11.29 -18.16
CA LEU A 86 10.17 -11.19 -16.82
C LEU A 86 8.64 -11.21 -16.88
N ALA A 87 8.06 -10.51 -17.86
CA ALA A 87 6.62 -10.50 -18.08
C ALA A 87 6.07 -11.91 -18.30
N ARG A 88 6.70 -12.68 -19.20
CA ARG A 88 6.32 -14.06 -19.48
C ARG A 88 6.57 -15.00 -18.29
N HIS A 89 7.71 -14.87 -17.62
CA HIS A 89 8.07 -15.70 -16.47
C HIS A 89 7.08 -15.55 -15.31
N TYR A 90 6.63 -14.33 -15.03
CA TYR A 90 5.72 -14.03 -13.92
C TYR A 90 4.25 -13.94 -14.32
N GLY A 91 3.89 -14.18 -15.58
CA GLY A 91 2.51 -14.11 -16.07
C GLY A 91 1.90 -12.71 -16.00
N ILE A 92 2.72 -11.66 -16.09
CA ILE A 92 2.28 -10.26 -16.01
C ILE A 92 2.48 -9.55 -17.35
N SER A 93 1.81 -8.42 -17.56
CA SER A 93 2.07 -7.59 -18.73
C SER A 93 3.43 -6.89 -18.62
N GLU A 94 4.11 -6.70 -19.75
CA GLU A 94 5.38 -5.98 -19.85
C GLU A 94 5.29 -4.56 -19.26
N ARG A 95 4.17 -3.87 -19.50
CA ARG A 95 3.84 -2.57 -18.89
C ARG A 95 3.85 -2.63 -17.36
N THR A 96 3.40 -3.75 -16.78
CA THR A 96 3.38 -3.97 -15.33
C THR A 96 4.79 -4.23 -14.80
N ALA A 97 5.59 -5.02 -15.50
CA ALA A 97 7.00 -5.25 -15.16
C ALA A 97 7.80 -3.92 -15.15
N ARG A 98 7.67 -3.10 -16.20
CA ARG A 98 8.26 -1.75 -16.27
C ARG A 98 7.86 -0.88 -15.08
N ARG A 99 6.56 -0.86 -14.75
CA ARG A 99 6.03 -0.09 -13.60
C ARG A 99 6.62 -0.55 -12.26
N TYR A 100 6.83 -1.84 -12.05
CA TYR A 100 7.43 -2.37 -10.82
C TYR A 100 8.91 -1.96 -10.69
N ILE A 101 9.67 -2.09 -11.77
CA ILE A 101 11.08 -1.70 -11.82
C ILE A 101 11.24 -0.19 -11.57
N ASP A 102 10.44 0.64 -12.24
CA ASP A 102 10.47 2.09 -12.07
C ASP A 102 10.12 2.52 -10.64
N ARG A 103 9.19 1.81 -9.99
CA ARG A 103 8.82 2.07 -8.60
C ARG A 103 10.00 1.82 -7.66
N ILE A 104 10.71 0.72 -7.85
CA ILE A 104 11.88 0.37 -7.03
C ILE A 104 13.02 1.36 -7.26
N ARG A 105 13.30 1.71 -8.52
CA ARG A 105 14.30 2.75 -8.87
C ARG A 105 14.00 4.09 -8.21
N LYS A 106 12.75 4.56 -8.26
CA LYS A 106 12.33 5.80 -7.59
C LYS A 106 12.51 5.72 -6.07
N ARG A 107 12.25 4.56 -5.46
CA ARG A 107 12.43 4.35 -4.02
C ARG A 107 13.91 4.33 -3.62
N LEU A 108 14.77 3.66 -4.39
CA LEU A 108 16.22 3.66 -4.18
C LEU A 108 16.81 5.07 -4.34
N ALA A 109 16.41 5.81 -5.37
CA ALA A 109 16.83 7.19 -5.57
C ALA A 109 16.37 8.12 -4.42
N ALA A 110 15.14 7.94 -3.92
CA ALA A 110 14.64 8.68 -2.78
C ALA A 110 15.38 8.33 -1.47
N ALA A 111 15.76 7.07 -1.28
CA ALA A 111 16.57 6.63 -0.13
C ALA A 111 17.99 7.21 -0.19
N ALA A 112 18.64 7.16 -1.36
CA ALA A 112 19.97 7.76 -1.56
C ALA A 112 19.97 9.26 -1.26
N ARG A 113 18.95 10.00 -1.71
CA ARG A 113 18.78 11.44 -1.42
C ARG A 113 18.56 11.76 0.07
N ARG A 114 17.95 10.84 0.82
CA ARG A 114 17.76 10.99 2.28
C ARG A 114 19.08 10.81 3.01
N ASN A 115 19.83 9.76 2.69
CA ASN A 115 21.13 9.51 3.29
C ASN A 115 22.12 10.64 2.97
N GLN A 116 22.08 11.17 1.75
CA GLN A 116 22.95 12.28 1.36
C GLN A 116 22.61 13.57 2.11
N ARG A 117 21.34 13.83 2.46
CA ARG A 117 20.96 14.98 3.29
C ARG A 117 21.45 14.84 4.74
N ASP A 118 21.52 13.62 5.26
CA ASP A 118 21.99 13.34 6.62
C ASP A 118 23.52 13.56 6.75
N LEU A 119 24.28 13.26 5.69
CA LEU A 119 25.73 13.52 5.64
C LEU A 119 26.10 15.02 5.66
N PHE A 120 25.24 15.91 5.17
CA PHE A 120 25.52 17.35 5.10
C PHE A 120 24.92 18.16 6.26
N ASN A 121 24.25 17.50 7.21
CA ASN A 121 23.58 18.17 8.33
C ASN A 121 24.29 17.94 9.68
N ASN A 122 25.45 17.27 9.70
CA ASN A 122 26.23 16.92 10.90
C ASN A 122 27.55 17.72 11.05
N GLU A 123 27.69 18.91 10.44
CA GLU A 123 28.94 19.70 10.51
C GLU A 123 28.79 21.13 11.09
N HIS A 124 27.77 21.40 11.90
CA HIS A 124 27.68 22.68 12.62
C HIS A 124 27.23 22.51 14.08
N ASP A 125 28.12 21.98 14.93
CA ASP A 125 28.08 22.27 16.37
C ASP A 125 29.45 22.04 17.06
N ASP A 126 30.50 22.70 16.54
CA ASP A 126 31.77 22.87 17.26
C ASP A 126 32.30 24.27 16.98
N THR A 127 31.77 25.27 17.71
CA THR A 127 32.48 26.49 18.14
C THR A 127 31.66 27.24 19.19
#